data_AF-A0A4P5RTX1-F1
#
_entry.id   AF-A0A4P5RTX1-F1
#
_cell.length_a   1.000
_cell.length_b   1.000
_cell.length_c   1.000
_cell.angle_alpha   90.00
_cell.angle_beta   90.00
_cell.angle_gamma   90.00
#
_symmetry.space_group_name_H-M   'P 1'
#
loop_
_entity.id
_entity.type
_entity.pdbx_description
1 polymer ?
#
loop_
_entity_poly.entity_id
_entity_poly.type
_entity_poly.pdbx_seq_one_letter_code
_entity_poly.pdbx_strand_id
1 'polypeptide(L)'
;MLAIFTTVFIDMLGFGILIPVYPLLISPGSPFRVTPEGWSFTQGLIMLGWLQAIFPFFIFLAAPILGQLSDRYGRRPVLAFSIFGTAVGYAIFAIGISTGNIPLLFIGRALDGITGGNQAVAQAAIGDISTNENRSKNFGVLGAAFGLGFILGPYIGGRLSGPDKSFYGLFHTPDWFNATTPFWFAAILSLFNCALILTIFPETLRVKINNSRLQFGRAVSNVVNGFKSDRLRIVLGSAFLFNAGFTFFTTFFGVYLRNNFGFNAGKTGDYFALVGLFIAFTQAVLVGRVAKRLADWKVLRFSLFGTGIVMFIYFFSPTDTSLYIYLTIPFFTFFNGLSMANMGALVSRSAEMGRQGEAMGIYSSVQSLAQVPASVLVGYIATTITSATPLIVSGSCIVAAGLLFVLAFKPKYVSETEQMSGTVPVH
;
A
#
# COMPACT_ATOMS: atom_id res chain seq x y z
N MET A 1 -4.40 -18.35 10.56
CA MET A 1 -4.11 -16.91 10.80
C MET A 1 -2.68 -16.53 10.44
N LEU A 2 -1.65 -17.18 11.00
CA LEU A 2 -0.24 -16.84 10.71
C LEU A 2 0.07 -16.80 9.20
N ALA A 3 -0.33 -17.82 8.43
CA ALA A 3 -0.07 -17.84 6.98
C ALA A 3 -0.71 -16.65 6.23
N ILE A 4 -1.97 -16.28 6.56
CA ILE A 4 -2.62 -15.10 5.96
C ILE A 4 -1.92 -13.81 6.39
N PHE A 5 -1.53 -13.70 7.66
CA PHE A 5 -0.78 -12.55 8.16
C PHE A 5 0.52 -12.40 7.36
N THR A 6 1.28 -13.48 7.19
CA THR A 6 2.53 -13.47 6.44
C THR A 6 2.29 -13.10 4.97
N THR A 7 1.21 -13.55 4.35
CA THR A 7 0.83 -13.13 2.98
C THR A 7 0.69 -11.62 2.87
N VAL A 8 -0.16 -11.01 3.71
CA VAL A 8 -0.40 -9.56 3.65
C VAL A 8 0.83 -8.75 4.08
N PHE A 9 1.62 -9.30 5.00
CA PHE A 9 2.89 -8.72 5.42
C PHE A 9 3.89 -8.66 4.25
N ILE A 10 4.03 -9.74 3.49
CA ILE A 10 4.93 -9.82 2.33
C ILE A 10 4.51 -8.81 1.25
N ASP A 11 3.21 -8.71 0.95
CA ASP A 11 2.70 -7.75 -0.04
C ASP A 11 3.14 -6.32 0.30
N MET A 12 3.05 -5.92 1.57
CA MET A 12 3.46 -4.58 2.02
C MET A 12 4.98 -4.41 2.18
N LEU A 13 5.67 -5.46 2.60
CA LEU A 13 7.13 -5.49 2.65
C LEU A 13 7.72 -5.29 1.26
N GLY A 14 7.15 -5.92 0.23
CA GLY A 14 7.54 -5.79 -1.16
C GLY A 14 7.44 -4.36 -1.70
N PHE A 15 6.34 -3.68 -1.40
CA PHE A 15 6.18 -2.25 -1.71
C PHE A 15 7.25 -1.40 -1.00
N GLY A 16 7.50 -1.67 0.28
CA GLY A 16 8.44 -0.90 1.10
C GLY A 16 9.91 -1.07 0.71
N ILE A 17 10.32 -2.29 0.36
CA ILE A 17 11.71 -2.61 -0.04
C ILE A 17 12.18 -1.76 -1.23
N LEU A 18 11.25 -1.31 -2.06
CA LEU A 18 11.56 -0.54 -3.26
C LEU A 18 12.02 0.88 -3.00
N ILE A 19 11.48 1.50 -1.95
CA ILE A 19 11.71 2.90 -1.61
C ILE A 19 13.22 3.22 -1.48
N PRO A 20 14.02 2.46 -0.70
CA PRO A 20 15.46 2.71 -0.61
C PRO A 20 16.26 2.22 -1.83
N VAL A 21 15.73 1.30 -2.64
CA VAL A 21 16.45 0.71 -3.79
C VAL A 21 16.28 1.53 -5.07
N TYR A 22 15.11 2.13 -5.31
CA TYR A 22 14.85 2.93 -6.50
C TYR A 22 15.90 4.00 -6.81
N PRO A 23 16.39 4.79 -5.83
CA PRO A 23 17.47 5.73 -6.10
C PRO A 23 18.73 5.03 -6.64
N LEU A 24 19.06 3.82 -6.19
CA LEU A 24 20.23 3.07 -6.67
C LEU A 24 20.12 2.66 -8.14
N LEU A 25 18.90 2.49 -8.67
CA LEU A 25 18.69 2.03 -10.05
C LEU A 25 18.89 3.12 -11.10
N ILE A 26 18.81 4.40 -10.71
CA ILE A 26 18.87 5.53 -11.66
C ILE A 26 19.97 6.53 -11.37
N SER A 27 20.59 6.47 -10.19
CA SER A 27 21.56 7.49 -9.79
C SER A 27 22.89 7.36 -10.54
N PRO A 28 23.45 8.47 -11.06
CA PRO A 28 24.81 8.48 -11.59
C PRO A 28 25.81 7.97 -10.55
N GLY A 29 26.77 7.14 -11.00
CA GLY A 29 27.79 6.54 -10.13
C GLY A 29 27.32 5.36 -9.28
N SER A 30 26.04 4.98 -9.34
CA SER A 30 25.58 3.73 -8.72
C SER A 30 26.04 2.52 -9.55
N PRO A 31 26.67 1.50 -8.94
CA PRO A 31 27.03 0.27 -9.65
C PRO A 31 25.81 -0.57 -10.06
N PHE A 32 24.63 -0.25 -9.53
CA PHE A 32 23.36 -0.91 -9.84
C PHE A 32 22.47 -0.07 -10.76
N ARG A 33 23.04 0.97 -11.40
CA ARG A 33 22.30 1.78 -12.36
C ARG A 33 21.89 0.89 -13.55
N VAL A 34 20.59 0.81 -13.81
CA VAL A 34 20.01 0.01 -14.90
C VAL A 34 19.70 0.84 -16.15
N THR A 35 19.74 2.17 -16.03
CA THR A 35 19.48 3.07 -17.15
C THR A 35 20.69 3.16 -18.08
N PRO A 36 20.49 3.18 -19.42
CA PRO A 36 21.58 3.36 -20.38
C PRO A 36 22.46 4.57 -20.09
N GLU A 37 23.74 4.53 -20.49
CA GLU A 37 24.71 5.60 -20.23
C GLU A 37 24.26 6.96 -20.81
N GLY A 38 23.58 6.97 -21.95
CA GLY A 38 23.04 8.18 -22.58
C GLY A 38 21.77 8.74 -21.93
N TRP A 39 21.18 8.06 -20.95
CA TRP A 39 19.97 8.57 -20.28
C TRP A 39 20.31 9.62 -19.24
N SER A 40 19.53 10.70 -19.23
CA SER A 40 19.55 11.67 -18.14
C SER A 40 18.92 11.08 -16.87
N PHE A 41 19.27 11.64 -15.71
CA PHE A 41 18.63 11.28 -14.44
C PHE A 41 17.10 11.43 -14.51
N THR A 42 16.65 12.46 -15.21
CA THR A 42 15.25 12.78 -15.49
C THR A 42 14.52 11.67 -16.24
N GLN A 43 15.13 11.10 -17.28
CA GLN A 43 14.57 9.94 -17.99
C GLN A 43 14.48 8.71 -17.08
N GLY A 44 15.44 8.55 -16.16
CA GLY A 44 15.38 7.54 -15.10
C GLY A 44 14.17 7.71 -14.18
N LEU A 45 13.85 8.94 -13.76
CA LEU A 45 12.65 9.23 -12.96
C LEU A 45 11.36 8.85 -13.71
N ILE A 46 11.26 9.21 -14.99
CA ILE A 46 10.10 8.83 -15.81
C ILE A 46 9.98 7.30 -15.88
N MET A 47 11.07 6.58 -16.13
CA MET A 47 11.08 5.13 -16.16
C MET A 47 10.66 4.51 -14.82
N LEU A 48 11.13 5.05 -13.68
CA LEU A 48 10.71 4.56 -12.36
C LEU A 48 9.22 4.79 -12.11
N GLY A 49 8.67 5.91 -12.59
CA GLY A 49 7.24 6.18 -12.51
C GLY A 49 6.41 5.12 -13.24
N TRP A 50 6.79 4.79 -14.48
CA TRP A 50 6.17 3.70 -15.24
C TRP A 50 6.38 2.33 -14.58
N LEU A 51 7.58 2.06 -14.08
CA LEU A 51 7.90 0.81 -13.38
C LEU A 51 7.10 0.65 -12.08
N GLN A 52 6.79 1.74 -11.40
CA GLN A 52 5.91 1.71 -10.24
C GLN A 52 4.44 1.60 -10.61
N ALA A 53 4.01 2.19 -11.73
CA ALA A 53 2.63 2.14 -12.20
C ALA A 53 2.19 0.76 -12.70
N ILE A 54 3.11 -0.04 -13.26
CA ILE A 54 2.77 -1.33 -13.86
C ILE A 54 2.23 -2.35 -12.84
N PHE A 55 2.75 -2.33 -11.60
CA PHE A 55 2.30 -3.21 -10.52
C PHE A 55 0.82 -2.98 -10.12
N PRO A 56 0.40 -1.78 -9.67
CA PRO A 56 -0.99 -1.51 -9.32
C PRO A 56 -1.93 -1.58 -10.54
N PHE A 57 -1.41 -1.33 -11.76
CA PHE A 57 -2.17 -1.53 -12.99
C PHE A 57 -2.59 -2.98 -13.18
N PHE A 58 -1.65 -3.93 -13.07
CA PHE A 58 -1.98 -5.34 -13.17
C PHE A 58 -2.78 -5.85 -11.97
N ILE A 59 -2.57 -5.33 -10.75
CA ILE A 59 -3.44 -5.63 -9.60
C ILE A 59 -4.88 -5.20 -9.87
N PHE A 60 -5.10 -3.99 -10.39
CA PHE A 60 -6.44 -3.48 -10.70
C PHE A 60 -7.18 -4.43 -11.65
N LEU A 61 -6.50 -4.96 -12.66
CA LEU A 61 -7.07 -5.90 -13.62
C LEU A 61 -7.26 -7.30 -13.02
N ALA A 62 -6.26 -7.82 -12.30
CA ALA A 62 -6.18 -9.22 -11.91
C ALA A 62 -6.86 -9.52 -10.57
N ALA A 63 -6.88 -8.60 -9.60
CA ALA A 63 -7.42 -8.86 -8.27
C ALA A 63 -8.90 -9.31 -8.29
N PRO A 64 -9.81 -8.70 -9.09
CA PRO A 64 -11.19 -9.20 -9.21
C PRO A 64 -11.29 -10.56 -9.89
N ILE A 65 -10.36 -10.90 -10.79
CA ILE A 65 -10.31 -12.18 -11.48
C ILE A 65 -9.85 -13.27 -10.49
N LEU A 66 -8.76 -13.01 -9.74
CA LEU A 66 -8.26 -13.91 -8.70
C LEU A 66 -9.28 -14.09 -7.57
N GLY A 67 -10.04 -13.04 -7.21
CA GLY A 67 -11.18 -13.16 -6.31
C GLY A 67 -12.21 -14.17 -6.80
N GLN A 68 -12.68 -14.03 -8.05
CA GLN A 68 -13.62 -14.97 -8.69
C GLN A 68 -13.06 -16.39 -8.80
N LEU A 69 -11.78 -16.52 -9.14
CA LEU A 69 -11.09 -17.82 -9.19
C LEU A 69 -11.05 -18.45 -7.80
N SER A 70 -10.84 -17.68 -6.74
CA SER A 70 -10.83 -18.19 -5.38
C SER A 70 -12.21 -18.62 -4.88
N ASP A 71 -13.29 -17.95 -5.34
CA ASP A 71 -14.67 -18.38 -5.09
C ASP A 71 -15.01 -19.70 -5.81
N ARG A 72 -14.31 -20.01 -6.92
CA ARG A 72 -14.56 -21.21 -7.74
C ARG A 72 -13.68 -22.39 -7.35
N TYR A 73 -12.38 -22.18 -7.20
CA TYR A 73 -11.40 -23.25 -6.98
C TYR A 73 -11.06 -23.44 -5.49
N GLY A 74 -11.35 -22.46 -4.64
CA GLY A 74 -11.00 -22.44 -3.22
C GLY A 74 -10.01 -21.31 -2.89
N ARG A 75 -9.99 -20.86 -1.63
CA ARG A 75 -9.08 -19.79 -1.18
C ARG A 75 -7.64 -20.26 -1.16
N ARG A 76 -7.39 -21.47 -0.68
CA ARG A 76 -6.04 -22.03 -0.49
C ARG A 76 -5.25 -22.15 -1.79
N PRO A 77 -5.72 -22.81 -2.86
CA PRO A 77 -4.95 -22.98 -4.09
C PRO A 77 -4.67 -21.64 -4.79
N VAL A 78 -5.63 -20.72 -4.76
CA VAL A 78 -5.47 -19.41 -5.40
C VAL A 78 -4.52 -18.51 -4.62
N LEU A 79 -4.55 -18.53 -3.28
CA LEU A 79 -3.53 -17.86 -2.47
C LEU A 79 -2.13 -18.42 -2.75
N ALA A 80 -1.97 -19.74 -2.76
CA ALA A 80 -0.66 -20.36 -3.03
C ALA A 80 -0.11 -19.98 -4.41
N PHE A 81 -0.95 -20.05 -5.46
CA PHE A 81 -0.59 -19.61 -6.81
C PHE A 81 -0.16 -18.14 -6.84
N SER A 82 -0.92 -17.29 -6.15
CA SER A 82 -0.71 -15.85 -6.13
C SER A 82 0.61 -15.49 -5.44
N ILE A 83 0.90 -16.10 -4.28
CA ILE A 83 2.16 -15.91 -3.54
C ILE A 83 3.36 -16.50 -4.30
N PHE A 84 3.18 -17.64 -4.98
CA PHE A 84 4.23 -18.20 -5.84
C PHE A 84 4.57 -17.26 -6.99
N GLY A 85 3.57 -16.66 -7.64
CA GLY A 85 3.77 -15.63 -8.66
C GLY A 85 4.55 -14.42 -8.14
N THR A 86 4.22 -13.94 -6.94
CA THR A 86 4.98 -12.88 -6.25
C THR A 86 6.44 -13.27 -6.01
N ALA A 87 6.71 -14.52 -5.60
CA ALA A 87 8.08 -15.00 -5.44
C ALA A 87 8.88 -14.98 -6.75
N VAL A 88 8.27 -15.49 -7.83
CA VAL A 88 8.87 -15.49 -9.17
C VAL A 88 9.06 -14.05 -9.66
N GLY A 89 8.09 -13.16 -9.43
CA GLY A 89 8.17 -11.74 -9.76
C GLY A 89 9.37 -11.06 -9.11
N TYR A 90 9.60 -11.29 -7.81
CA TYR A 90 10.80 -10.77 -7.13
C TYR A 90 12.10 -11.37 -7.64
N ALA A 91 12.15 -12.67 -7.92
CA ALA A 91 13.33 -13.29 -8.50
C ALA A 91 13.66 -12.70 -9.88
N ILE A 92 12.67 -12.55 -10.76
CA ILE A 92 12.83 -11.90 -12.06
C ILE A 92 13.29 -10.44 -11.89
N PHE A 93 12.73 -9.70 -10.94
CA PHE A 93 13.14 -8.32 -10.67
C PHE A 93 14.60 -8.25 -10.21
N ALA A 94 15.02 -9.16 -9.30
CA ALA A 94 16.39 -9.26 -8.85
C ALA A 94 17.37 -9.55 -9.99
N ILE A 95 17.00 -10.48 -10.89
CA ILE A 95 17.77 -10.80 -12.10
C ILE A 95 17.81 -9.61 -13.07
N GLY A 96 16.70 -8.87 -13.19
CA GLY A 96 16.65 -7.65 -14.01
C GLY A 96 17.63 -6.58 -13.51
N ILE A 97 17.79 -6.44 -12.18
CA ILE A 97 18.80 -5.53 -11.61
C ILE A 97 20.20 -6.06 -11.90
N SER A 98 20.49 -7.34 -11.65
CA SER A 98 21.85 -7.89 -11.82
C SER A 98 22.33 -7.87 -13.27
N THR A 99 21.40 -7.97 -14.22
CA THR A 99 21.69 -7.94 -15.67
C THR A 99 21.55 -6.55 -16.30
N GLY A 100 21.14 -5.54 -15.54
CA GLY A 100 20.84 -4.20 -16.08
C GLY A 100 19.70 -4.19 -17.11
N ASN A 101 18.79 -5.17 -17.05
CA ASN A 101 17.75 -5.39 -18.05
C ASN A 101 16.42 -4.76 -17.63
N ILE A 102 16.13 -3.57 -18.14
CA ILE A 102 14.90 -2.82 -17.85
C ILE A 102 13.63 -3.65 -18.16
N PRO A 103 13.47 -4.28 -19.35
CA PRO A 103 12.32 -5.14 -19.61
C PRO A 103 12.07 -6.22 -18.55
N LEU A 104 13.11 -6.87 -18.01
CA LEU A 104 12.95 -7.84 -16.92
C LEU A 104 12.38 -7.19 -15.64
N LEU A 105 12.76 -5.95 -15.32
CA LEU A 105 12.19 -5.23 -14.18
C LEU A 105 10.68 -5.04 -14.35
N PHE A 106 10.24 -4.65 -15.55
CA PHE A 106 8.83 -4.50 -15.88
C PHE A 106 8.09 -5.84 -15.85
N ILE A 107 8.68 -6.92 -16.39
CA ILE A 107 8.10 -8.27 -16.37
C ILE A 107 7.94 -8.77 -14.94
N GLY A 108 8.96 -8.61 -14.09
CA GLY A 108 8.90 -9.02 -12.69
C GLY A 108 7.77 -8.30 -11.94
N ARG A 109 7.59 -7.00 -12.19
CA ARG A 109 6.50 -6.21 -11.59
C ARG A 109 5.12 -6.54 -12.16
N ALA A 110 5.04 -6.76 -13.46
CA ALA A 110 3.80 -7.15 -14.11
C ALA A 110 3.34 -8.51 -13.58
N LEU A 111 4.24 -9.48 -13.47
CA LEU A 111 3.93 -10.79 -12.92
C LEU A 111 3.44 -10.69 -11.47
N ASP A 112 4.18 -9.98 -10.62
CA ASP A 112 3.78 -9.75 -9.23
C ASP A 112 2.40 -9.08 -9.15
N GLY A 113 2.11 -8.10 -10.03
CA GLY A 113 0.80 -7.47 -10.09
C GLY A 113 -0.32 -8.39 -10.59
N ILE A 114 -0.07 -9.22 -11.61
CA ILE A 114 -1.02 -10.19 -12.15
C ILE A 114 -1.37 -11.25 -11.09
N THR A 115 -0.40 -11.61 -10.26
CA THR A 115 -0.59 -12.54 -9.15
C THR A 115 -0.91 -11.85 -7.83
N GLY A 116 -0.99 -10.51 -7.80
CA GLY A 116 -1.18 -9.69 -6.60
C GLY A 116 -2.60 -9.66 -6.03
N GLY A 117 -3.45 -10.63 -6.38
CA GLY A 117 -4.81 -10.79 -5.81
C GLY A 117 -4.84 -11.31 -4.37
N ASN A 118 -3.66 -11.54 -3.78
CA ASN A 118 -3.44 -12.03 -2.41
C ASN A 118 -4.33 -11.32 -1.39
N GLN A 119 -4.37 -9.99 -1.42
CA GLN A 119 -5.08 -9.22 -0.40
C GLN A 119 -6.61 -9.42 -0.47
N ALA A 120 -7.19 -9.51 -1.67
CA ALA A 120 -8.62 -9.76 -1.84
C ALA A 120 -8.99 -11.17 -1.39
N VAL A 121 -8.18 -12.18 -1.76
CA VAL A 121 -8.42 -13.57 -1.38
C VAL A 121 -8.17 -13.79 0.13
N ALA A 122 -7.18 -13.11 0.71
CA ALA A 122 -6.90 -13.12 2.15
C ALA A 122 -8.05 -12.51 2.97
N GLN A 123 -8.59 -11.37 2.53
CA GLN A 123 -9.77 -10.76 3.15
C GLN A 123 -10.99 -11.67 3.08
N ALA A 124 -11.20 -12.33 1.93
CA ALA A 124 -12.29 -13.29 1.76
C ALA A 124 -12.11 -14.50 2.68
N ALA A 125 -10.90 -15.09 2.72
CA ALA A 125 -10.60 -16.22 3.58
C ALA A 125 -10.75 -15.91 5.07
N ILE A 126 -10.38 -14.71 5.52
CA ILE A 126 -10.66 -14.26 6.89
C ILE A 126 -12.15 -14.04 7.11
N GLY A 127 -12.87 -13.49 6.13
CA GLY A 127 -14.32 -13.38 6.17
C GLY A 127 -14.99 -14.74 6.36
N ASP A 128 -14.56 -15.76 5.62
CA ASP A 128 -15.12 -17.11 5.63
C ASP A 128 -15.02 -17.80 7.01
N ILE A 129 -13.99 -17.47 7.81
CA ILE A 129 -13.76 -18.04 9.14
C ILE A 129 -14.19 -17.13 10.30
N SER A 130 -14.69 -15.93 10.00
CA SER A 130 -15.08 -14.96 11.02
C SER A 130 -16.56 -15.08 11.40
N THR A 131 -16.84 -15.06 12.71
CA THR A 131 -18.17 -14.83 13.27
C THR A 131 -18.39 -13.33 13.47
N ASN A 132 -19.64 -12.91 13.72
CA ASN A 132 -19.94 -11.49 13.98
C ASN A 132 -19.11 -10.92 15.15
N GLU A 133 -18.89 -11.71 16.20
CA GLU A 133 -18.15 -11.31 17.40
C GLU A 133 -16.64 -11.15 17.15
N ASN A 134 -16.04 -12.04 16.38
CA ASN A 134 -14.58 -12.08 16.19
C ASN A 134 -14.10 -11.38 14.90
N ARG A 135 -15.03 -10.94 14.03
CA ARG A 135 -14.72 -10.31 12.73
C ARG A 135 -13.77 -9.13 12.87
N SER A 136 -14.05 -8.21 13.79
CA SER A 136 -13.19 -7.04 14.01
C SER A 136 -11.76 -7.44 14.41
N LYS A 137 -11.64 -8.41 15.33
CA LYS A 137 -10.33 -8.95 15.77
C LYS A 137 -9.59 -9.61 14.62
N ASN A 138 -10.27 -10.42 13.81
CA ASN A 138 -9.67 -11.15 12.70
C ASN A 138 -9.22 -10.22 11.57
N PHE A 139 -10.04 -9.23 11.20
CA PHE A 139 -9.65 -8.19 10.23
C PHE A 139 -8.54 -7.27 10.79
N GLY A 140 -8.48 -7.09 12.11
CA GLY A 140 -7.38 -6.39 12.79
C GLY A 140 -6.01 -7.04 12.55
N VAL A 141 -5.95 -8.38 12.40
CA VAL A 141 -4.70 -9.09 12.06
C VAL A 141 -4.18 -8.67 10.67
N LEU A 142 -5.07 -8.44 9.69
CA LEU A 142 -4.68 -7.95 8.37
C LEU A 142 -4.14 -6.52 8.44
N GLY A 143 -4.78 -5.66 9.24
CA GLY A 143 -4.31 -4.31 9.47
C GLY A 143 -2.92 -4.29 10.12
N ALA A 144 -2.68 -5.17 11.10
CA ALA A 144 -1.37 -5.34 11.73
C ALA A 144 -0.31 -5.83 10.75
N ALA A 145 -0.63 -6.82 9.89
CA ALA A 145 0.26 -7.31 8.85
C ALA A 145 0.65 -6.20 7.86
N PHE A 146 -0.35 -5.43 7.40
CA PHE A 146 -0.16 -4.30 6.50
C PHE A 146 0.75 -3.25 7.12
N GLY A 147 0.45 -2.86 8.37
CA GLY A 147 1.25 -1.93 9.14
C GLY A 147 2.69 -2.39 9.21
N LEU A 148 2.94 -3.57 9.80
CA LEU A 148 4.28 -4.14 10.00
C LEU A 148 5.06 -4.29 8.69
N GLY A 149 4.42 -4.73 7.61
CA GLY A 149 5.08 -4.82 6.30
C GLY A 149 5.51 -3.46 5.78
N PHE A 150 4.68 -2.43 5.97
CA PHE A 150 5.01 -1.05 5.59
C PHE A 150 6.13 -0.44 6.47
N ILE A 151 6.20 -0.78 7.77
CA ILE A 151 7.32 -0.35 8.66
C ILE A 151 8.62 -1.03 8.24
N LEU A 152 8.57 -2.36 8.15
CA LEU A 152 9.76 -3.18 8.02
C LEU A 152 10.27 -3.22 6.58
N GLY A 153 9.42 -3.03 5.57
CA GLY A 153 9.78 -3.08 4.17
C GLY A 153 10.95 -2.14 3.82
N PRO A 154 10.83 -0.82 4.02
CA PRO A 154 11.92 0.11 3.71
C PRO A 154 13.15 -0.10 4.59
N TYR A 155 12.96 -0.48 5.86
CA TYR A 155 14.07 -0.79 6.77
C TYR A 155 14.88 -1.99 6.28
N ILE A 156 14.22 -3.12 6.01
CA ILE A 156 14.82 -4.34 5.47
C ILE A 156 15.43 -4.04 4.09
N GLY A 157 14.72 -3.31 3.22
CA GLY A 157 15.23 -2.91 1.92
C GLY A 157 16.51 -2.07 2.02
N GLY A 158 16.56 -1.13 2.95
CA GLY A 158 17.71 -0.25 3.17
C GLY A 158 18.92 -0.97 3.77
N ARG A 159 18.69 -1.91 4.69
CA ARG A 159 19.75 -2.71 5.31
C ARG A 159 20.28 -3.78 4.37
N LEU A 160 19.40 -4.52 3.70
CA LEU A 160 19.80 -5.62 2.82
C LEU A 160 20.41 -5.14 1.48
N SER A 161 20.22 -3.87 1.09
CA SER A 161 20.65 -3.36 -0.24
C SER A 161 22.13 -3.01 -0.37
N GLY A 162 22.97 -3.28 0.63
CA GLY A 162 24.41 -3.05 0.53
C GLY A 162 25.23 -3.72 1.62
N PRO A 163 26.55 -3.77 1.44
CA PRO A 163 27.47 -4.37 2.40
C PRO A 163 27.73 -3.42 3.58
N ASP A 164 28.27 -3.99 4.66
CA ASP A 164 28.72 -3.30 5.87
C ASP A 164 27.67 -2.35 6.50
N LYS A 165 26.39 -2.75 6.43
CA LYS A 165 25.30 -2.05 7.11
C LYS A 165 25.11 -2.67 8.49
N SER A 166 25.35 -1.88 9.53
CA SER A 166 25.11 -2.30 10.91
C SER A 166 23.62 -2.53 11.18
N PHE A 167 23.23 -3.70 11.66
CA PHE A 167 21.87 -4.00 12.11
C PHE A 167 21.75 -3.65 13.61
N TYR A 168 21.79 -2.35 13.94
CA TYR A 168 21.82 -1.83 15.31
C TYR A 168 22.94 -2.45 16.19
N GLY A 169 24.12 -2.69 15.60
CA GLY A 169 25.25 -3.28 16.31
C GLY A 169 25.18 -4.78 16.56
N LEU A 170 24.10 -5.47 16.14
CA LEU A 170 23.97 -6.92 16.30
C LEU A 170 24.87 -7.69 15.32
N PHE A 171 24.86 -7.28 14.06
CA PHE A 171 25.72 -7.81 13.01
C PHE A 171 25.83 -6.80 11.87
N HIS A 172 26.83 -6.94 11.04
CA HIS A 172 27.00 -6.15 9.82
C HIS A 172 26.60 -6.99 8.62
N THR A 173 26.01 -6.35 7.61
CA THR A 173 25.64 -7.07 6.39
C THR A 173 26.89 -7.57 5.65
N PRO A 174 26.87 -8.83 5.15
CA PRO A 174 27.97 -9.40 4.38
C PRO A 174 28.33 -8.58 3.13
N ASP A 175 29.58 -8.73 2.67
CA ASP A 175 30.12 -8.01 1.50
C ASP A 175 29.36 -8.29 0.19
N TRP A 176 28.69 -9.43 0.09
CA TRP A 176 27.92 -9.81 -1.09
C TRP A 176 26.52 -9.18 -1.15
N PHE A 177 26.08 -8.51 -0.07
CA PHE A 177 24.78 -7.81 -0.06
C PHE A 177 24.80 -6.63 -1.02
N ASN A 178 23.75 -6.51 -1.83
CA ASN A 178 23.67 -5.51 -2.87
C ASN A 178 22.20 -5.15 -3.19
N ALA A 179 21.97 -4.29 -4.18
CA ALA A 179 20.62 -3.83 -4.54
C ALA A 179 19.64 -4.96 -4.91
N THR A 180 20.11 -6.16 -5.25
CA THR A 180 19.27 -7.34 -5.55
C THR A 180 18.87 -8.14 -4.31
N THR A 181 19.68 -8.10 -3.24
CA THR A 181 19.52 -8.93 -2.04
C THR A 181 18.15 -8.75 -1.35
N PRO A 182 17.58 -7.53 -1.21
CA PRO A 182 16.25 -7.39 -0.66
C PRO A 182 15.16 -8.16 -1.43
N PHE A 183 15.29 -8.26 -2.76
CA PHE A 183 14.32 -8.96 -3.60
C PHE A 183 14.49 -10.47 -3.53
N TRP A 184 15.72 -10.96 -3.45
CA TRP A 184 15.96 -12.38 -3.15
C TRP A 184 15.40 -12.78 -1.78
N PHE A 185 15.58 -11.93 -0.78
CA PHE A 185 14.97 -12.12 0.54
C PHE A 185 13.44 -12.18 0.45
N ALA A 186 12.81 -11.22 -0.25
CA ALA A 186 11.37 -11.22 -0.46
C ALA A 186 10.89 -12.46 -1.24
N ALA A 187 11.63 -12.91 -2.25
CA ALA A 187 11.31 -14.12 -3.02
C ALA A 187 11.34 -15.39 -2.15
N ILE A 188 12.39 -15.56 -1.33
CA ILE A 188 12.52 -16.70 -0.41
C ILE A 188 11.41 -16.66 0.65
N LEU A 189 11.12 -15.50 1.21
CA LEU A 189 10.05 -15.32 2.19
C LEU A 189 8.66 -15.65 1.58
N SER A 190 8.43 -15.25 0.33
CA SER A 190 7.24 -15.62 -0.44
C SER A 190 7.14 -17.12 -0.69
N LEU A 191 8.23 -17.78 -1.09
CA LEU A 191 8.23 -19.25 -1.27
C LEU A 191 7.96 -19.98 0.04
N PHE A 192 8.57 -19.53 1.14
CA PHE A 192 8.30 -20.06 2.47
C PHE A 192 6.82 -19.90 2.83
N ASN A 193 6.24 -18.73 2.60
CA ASN A 193 4.82 -18.49 2.85
C ASN A 193 3.91 -19.33 1.93
N CYS A 194 4.28 -19.52 0.66
CA CYS A 194 3.58 -20.43 -0.24
C CYS A 194 3.58 -21.85 0.32
N ALA A 195 4.71 -22.34 0.82
CA ALA A 195 4.80 -23.65 1.49
C ALA A 195 3.90 -23.70 2.74
N LEU A 196 3.86 -22.65 3.57
CA LEU A 196 2.95 -22.57 4.72
C LEU A 196 1.47 -22.65 4.30
N ILE A 197 1.08 -21.98 3.21
CA ILE A 197 -0.29 -22.05 2.67
C ILE A 197 -0.59 -23.44 2.13
N LEU A 198 0.35 -24.07 1.43
CA LEU A 198 0.19 -25.40 0.87
C LEU A 198 0.24 -26.53 1.91
N THR A 199 0.77 -26.31 3.11
CA THR A 199 0.91 -27.37 4.14
C THR A 199 0.01 -27.17 5.34
N ILE A 200 -0.06 -25.94 5.88
CA ILE A 200 -0.72 -25.64 7.16
C ILE A 200 -2.09 -24.98 6.96
N PHE A 201 -2.24 -24.13 5.94
CA PHE A 201 -3.47 -23.36 5.78
C PHE A 201 -4.62 -24.23 5.26
N PRO A 202 -5.72 -24.42 6.03
CA PRO A 202 -6.86 -25.20 5.57
C PRO A 202 -7.66 -24.43 4.52
N GLU A 203 -8.42 -25.16 3.71
CA GLU A 203 -9.41 -24.52 2.82
C GLU A 203 -10.52 -23.90 3.68
N THR A 204 -10.82 -22.62 3.46
CA THR A 204 -11.82 -21.87 4.24
C THR A 204 -13.17 -21.80 3.53
N LEU A 205 -13.18 -21.93 2.21
CA LEU A 205 -14.41 -21.85 1.43
C LEU A 205 -15.25 -23.12 1.60
N ARG A 206 -16.42 -22.98 2.23
CA ARG A 206 -17.34 -24.11 2.49
C ARG A 206 -18.10 -24.55 1.23
N VAL A 207 -18.51 -23.61 0.38
CA VAL A 207 -19.30 -23.86 -0.82
C VAL A 207 -18.62 -23.18 -2.00
N LYS A 208 -18.21 -23.97 -2.99
CA LYS A 208 -17.62 -23.46 -4.23
C LYS A 208 -18.73 -22.99 -5.16
N ILE A 209 -18.54 -21.81 -5.76
CA ILE A 209 -19.47 -21.31 -6.77
C ILE A 209 -19.19 -22.06 -8.08
N ASN A 210 -20.03 -23.04 -8.41
CA ASN A 210 -19.97 -23.75 -9.68
C ASN A 210 -20.71 -22.95 -10.76
N ASN A 211 -20.15 -22.89 -11.97
CA ASN A 211 -20.74 -22.33 -13.20
C ASN A 211 -20.88 -20.79 -13.34
N SER A 212 -20.19 -19.98 -12.54
CA SER A 212 -20.07 -18.54 -12.85
C SER A 212 -19.04 -18.29 -13.97
N ARG A 213 -19.42 -17.53 -15.00
CA ARG A 213 -18.47 -17.08 -16.03
C ARG A 213 -17.51 -16.06 -15.42
N LEU A 214 -16.21 -16.18 -15.71
CA LEU A 214 -15.22 -15.18 -15.31
C LEU A 214 -15.53 -13.84 -15.99
N GLN A 215 -15.73 -12.82 -15.18
CA GLN A 215 -15.98 -11.47 -15.65
C GLN A 215 -14.67 -10.68 -15.66
N PHE A 216 -13.99 -10.66 -16.81
CA PHE A 216 -12.74 -9.90 -17.01
C PHE A 216 -12.94 -8.38 -16.89
N GLY A 217 -14.12 -7.87 -17.30
CA GLY A 217 -14.48 -6.45 -17.17
C GLY A 217 -14.95 -6.03 -15.77
N ARG A 218 -14.92 -6.93 -14.77
CA ARG A 218 -15.48 -6.66 -13.44
C ARG A 218 -14.74 -5.53 -12.72
N ALA A 219 -13.43 -5.40 -12.91
CA ALA A 219 -12.65 -4.29 -12.35
C ALA A 219 -13.21 -2.93 -12.76
N VAL A 220 -13.42 -2.73 -14.07
CA VAL A 220 -13.96 -1.49 -14.64
C VAL A 220 -15.41 -1.30 -14.22
N SER A 221 -16.23 -2.34 -14.32
CA SER A 221 -17.64 -2.28 -13.92
C SER A 221 -17.79 -1.91 -12.44
N ASN A 222 -16.97 -2.48 -11.54
CA ASN A 222 -16.97 -2.17 -10.12
C ASN A 222 -16.70 -0.68 -9.86
N VAL A 223 -15.67 -0.12 -10.51
CA VAL A 223 -15.34 1.31 -10.38
C VAL A 223 -16.50 2.17 -10.88
N VAL A 224 -17.00 1.90 -12.09
CA VAL A 224 -18.11 2.66 -12.69
C VAL A 224 -19.36 2.60 -11.82
N ASN A 225 -19.74 1.41 -11.34
CA ASN A 225 -20.90 1.22 -10.48
C ASN A 225 -20.72 1.92 -9.11
N GLY A 226 -19.51 1.88 -8.56
CA GLY A 226 -19.16 2.62 -7.34
C GLY A 226 -19.39 4.11 -7.47
N PHE A 227 -18.93 4.72 -8.57
CA PHE A 227 -19.11 6.15 -8.83
C PHE A 227 -20.54 6.53 -9.24
N LYS A 228 -21.35 5.58 -9.73
CA LYS A 228 -22.79 5.77 -9.96
C LYS A 228 -23.63 5.63 -8.68
N SER A 229 -23.11 4.97 -7.65
CA SER A 229 -23.82 4.76 -6.38
C SER A 229 -23.91 6.06 -5.58
N ASP A 230 -25.13 6.50 -5.28
CA ASP A 230 -25.38 7.66 -4.43
C ASP A 230 -24.82 7.50 -3.01
N ARG A 231 -24.61 6.26 -2.55
CA ARG A 231 -24.03 5.98 -1.22
C ARG A 231 -22.51 6.09 -1.20
N LEU A 232 -21.85 5.71 -2.29
CA LEU A 232 -20.40 5.50 -2.31
C LEU A 232 -19.63 6.56 -3.10
N ARG A 233 -20.24 7.22 -4.10
CA ARG A 233 -19.52 8.07 -5.06
C ARG A 233 -18.62 9.13 -4.43
N ILE A 234 -19.07 9.79 -3.35
CA ILE A 234 -18.29 10.85 -2.70
C ILE A 234 -17.15 10.25 -1.87
N VAL A 235 -17.43 9.17 -1.13
CA VAL A 235 -16.40 8.47 -0.33
C VAL A 235 -15.32 7.89 -1.25
N LEU A 236 -15.72 7.27 -2.37
CA LEU A 236 -14.81 6.73 -3.38
C LEU A 236 -14.04 7.82 -4.11
N GLY A 237 -14.67 8.96 -4.43
CA GLY A 237 -13.97 10.12 -5.02
C GLY A 237 -12.91 10.71 -4.09
N SER A 238 -13.23 10.89 -2.81
CA SER A 238 -12.27 11.33 -1.81
C SER A 238 -11.17 10.28 -1.57
N ALA A 239 -11.52 9.00 -1.55
CA ALA A 239 -10.55 7.92 -1.45
C ALA A 239 -9.59 7.88 -2.64
N PHE A 240 -10.10 8.08 -3.86
CA PHE A 240 -9.30 8.14 -5.08
C PHE A 240 -8.26 9.25 -5.00
N LEU A 241 -8.70 10.48 -4.70
CA LEU A 241 -7.80 11.64 -4.57
C LEU A 241 -6.79 11.48 -3.43
N PHE A 242 -7.23 10.93 -2.29
CA PHE A 242 -6.34 10.64 -1.17
C PHE A 242 -5.25 9.61 -1.54
N ASN A 243 -5.63 8.50 -2.19
CA ASN A 243 -4.68 7.46 -2.59
C ASN A 243 -3.74 7.96 -3.70
N ALA A 244 -4.24 8.74 -4.66
CA ALA A 244 -3.40 9.38 -5.67
C ALA A 244 -2.36 10.31 -5.01
N GLY A 245 -2.79 11.18 -4.10
CA GLY A 245 -1.88 12.07 -3.36
C GLY A 245 -0.85 11.29 -2.53
N PHE A 246 -1.29 10.28 -1.79
CA PHE A 246 -0.38 9.41 -1.03
C PHE A 246 0.62 8.66 -1.94
N THR A 247 0.23 8.32 -3.17
CA THR A 247 1.11 7.72 -4.16
C THR A 247 2.18 8.71 -4.65
N PHE A 248 1.79 9.96 -4.92
CA PHE A 248 2.76 11.02 -5.25
C PHE A 248 3.83 11.20 -4.16
N PHE A 249 3.42 11.11 -2.89
CA PHE A 249 4.34 11.11 -1.76
C PHE A 249 5.25 9.87 -1.78
N THR A 250 4.67 8.67 -1.65
CA THR A 250 5.43 7.43 -1.42
C THR A 250 6.36 7.02 -2.56
N THR A 251 6.01 7.31 -3.81
CA THR A 251 6.78 6.92 -5.00
C THR A 251 8.22 7.43 -4.97
N PHE A 252 8.39 8.74 -4.78
CA PHE A 252 9.71 9.38 -4.87
C PHE A 252 10.17 10.03 -3.57
N PHE A 253 9.51 9.77 -2.45
CA PHE A 253 10.01 10.28 -1.17
C PHE A 253 11.45 9.81 -0.89
N GLY A 254 11.80 8.57 -1.23
CA GLY A 254 13.18 8.08 -1.12
C GLY A 254 14.18 8.86 -1.99
N VAL A 255 13.77 9.28 -3.19
CA VAL A 255 14.58 10.13 -4.08
C VAL A 255 14.69 11.55 -3.51
N TYR A 256 13.60 12.11 -2.97
CA TYR A 256 13.59 13.40 -2.27
C TYR A 256 14.55 13.39 -1.08
N LEU A 257 14.53 12.34 -0.25
CA LEU A 257 15.43 12.18 0.89
C LEU A 257 16.90 12.11 0.45
N ARG A 258 17.20 11.40 -0.64
CA ARG A 258 18.56 11.33 -1.20
C ARG A 258 19.01 12.68 -1.74
N ASN A 259 18.19 13.34 -2.55
CA ASN A 259 18.60 14.54 -3.29
C ASN A 259 18.69 15.78 -2.40
N ASN A 260 17.85 15.90 -1.38
CA ASN A 260 17.83 17.09 -0.51
C ASN A 260 18.59 16.91 0.80
N PHE A 261 18.76 15.68 1.28
CA PHE A 261 19.42 15.40 2.57
C PHE A 261 20.61 14.44 2.48
N GLY A 262 20.94 13.95 1.29
CA GLY A 262 22.04 13.00 1.10
C GLY A 262 21.79 11.63 1.73
N PHE A 263 20.52 11.25 1.97
CA PHE A 263 20.23 9.96 2.61
C PHE A 263 20.64 8.81 1.69
N ASN A 264 21.43 7.89 2.23
CA ASN A 264 21.71 6.60 1.60
C ASN A 264 20.55 5.62 1.88
N ALA A 265 20.57 4.44 1.23
CA ALA A 265 19.54 3.42 1.36
C ALA A 265 19.23 3.03 2.82
N GLY A 266 20.28 2.88 3.65
CA GLY A 266 20.14 2.54 5.07
C GLY A 266 19.43 3.65 5.86
N LYS A 267 19.86 4.90 5.71
CA LYS A 267 19.25 6.05 6.40
C LYS A 267 17.81 6.31 5.93
N THR A 268 17.52 6.09 4.65
CA THR A 268 16.15 6.10 4.12
C THR A 268 15.31 4.99 4.77
N GLY A 269 15.86 3.79 4.92
CA GLY A 269 15.19 2.70 5.62
C GLY A 269 14.89 3.03 7.08
N ASP A 270 15.85 3.62 7.81
CA ASP A 270 15.69 4.04 9.21
C ASP A 270 14.59 5.11 9.37
N TYR A 271 14.54 6.07 8.44
CA TYR A 271 13.50 7.09 8.42
C TYR A 271 12.10 6.48 8.33
N PHE A 272 11.89 5.57 7.38
CA PHE A 272 10.61 4.90 7.20
C PHE A 272 10.28 3.91 8.31
N ALA A 273 11.29 3.29 8.95
CA ALA A 273 11.09 2.50 10.17
C ALA A 273 10.47 3.34 11.28
N LEU A 274 10.98 4.57 11.48
CA LEU A 274 10.45 5.50 12.46
C LEU A 274 9.03 5.97 12.11
N VAL A 275 8.78 6.31 10.83
CA VAL A 275 7.42 6.60 10.33
C VAL A 275 6.48 5.44 10.65
N GLY A 276 6.91 4.22 10.35
CA GLY A 276 6.14 3.02 10.61
C GLY A 276 5.82 2.82 12.09
N LEU A 277 6.79 3.01 12.98
CA LEU A 277 6.59 2.91 14.44
C LEU A 277 5.49 3.87 14.91
N PHE A 278 5.51 5.11 14.42
CA PHE A 278 4.50 6.11 14.72
C PHE A 278 3.13 5.78 14.10
N ILE A 279 3.08 5.14 12.92
CA ILE A 279 1.84 4.59 12.36
C ILE A 279 1.28 3.51 13.28
N ALA A 280 2.10 2.54 13.72
CA ALA A 280 1.67 1.49 14.64
C ALA A 280 1.11 2.07 15.94
N PHE A 281 1.80 3.06 16.52
CA PHE A 281 1.33 3.78 17.69
C PHE A 281 -0.03 4.46 17.43
N THR A 282 -0.16 5.18 16.32
CA THR A 282 -1.41 5.86 15.94
C THR A 282 -2.56 4.87 15.77
N GLN A 283 -2.34 3.74 15.09
CA GLN A 283 -3.36 2.71 14.88
C GLN A 283 -3.76 2.02 16.19
N ALA A 284 -2.80 1.65 17.03
CA ALA A 284 -3.08 0.93 18.28
C ALA A 284 -3.76 1.81 19.33
N VAL A 285 -3.39 3.09 19.40
CA VAL A 285 -3.75 3.96 20.52
C VAL A 285 -4.76 5.03 20.10
N LEU A 286 -4.44 5.81 19.06
CA LEU A 286 -5.19 7.02 18.72
C LEU A 286 -6.48 6.69 17.96
N VAL A 287 -6.41 5.78 16.98
CA VAL A 287 -7.60 5.35 16.22
C VAL A 287 -8.68 4.79 17.15
N GLY A 288 -8.31 3.88 18.06
CA GLY A 288 -9.26 3.31 19.02
C GLY A 288 -9.89 4.34 19.97
N ARG A 289 -9.12 5.35 20.42
CA ARG A 289 -9.65 6.43 21.26
C ARG A 289 -10.58 7.37 20.51
N VAL A 290 -10.23 7.71 19.27
CA VAL A 290 -11.04 8.58 18.41
C VAL A 290 -12.33 7.89 18.00
N ALA A 291 -12.28 6.60 17.65
CA ALA A 291 -13.45 5.81 17.25
C ALA A 291 -14.52 5.72 18.36
N LYS A 292 -14.13 5.78 19.63
CA LYS A 292 -15.08 5.83 20.77
C LYS A 292 -15.79 7.17 20.93
N ARG A 293 -15.30 8.24 20.31
CA ARG A 293 -15.78 9.62 20.53
C ARG A 293 -16.37 10.28 19.29
N LEU A 294 -15.91 9.89 18.10
CA LEU A 294 -16.26 10.56 16.85
C LEU A 294 -16.67 9.54 15.79
N ALA A 295 -17.68 9.91 15.00
CA ALA A 295 -18.07 9.14 13.82
C ALA A 295 -17.02 9.25 12.71
N ASP A 296 -16.91 8.20 11.88
CA ASP A 296 -15.86 8.08 10.84
C ASP A 296 -15.82 9.31 9.92
N TRP A 297 -16.99 9.78 9.50
CA TRP A 297 -17.09 10.96 8.63
C TRP A 297 -16.67 12.26 9.32
N LYS A 298 -16.86 12.42 10.64
CA LYS A 298 -16.38 13.60 11.39
C LYS A 298 -14.86 13.58 11.46
N VAL A 299 -14.28 12.41 11.67
CA VAL A 299 -12.83 12.22 11.67
C VAL A 299 -12.23 12.56 10.31
N LEU A 300 -12.81 12.05 9.21
CA LEU A 300 -12.32 12.29 7.86
C LEU A 300 -12.35 13.77 7.45
N ARG A 301 -13.34 14.55 7.89
CA ARG A 301 -13.38 16.00 7.64
C ARG A 301 -12.17 16.74 8.21
N PHE A 302 -11.59 16.23 9.29
CA PHE A 302 -10.41 16.82 9.91
C PHE A 302 -9.11 16.18 9.40
N SER A 303 -9.08 14.85 9.33
CA SER A 303 -7.86 14.10 9.07
C SER A 303 -7.35 14.24 7.62
N LEU A 304 -8.25 14.40 6.64
CA LEU A 304 -7.86 14.62 5.25
C LEU A 304 -7.13 15.96 5.08
N PHE A 305 -7.68 17.05 5.61
CA PHE A 305 -7.00 18.35 5.57
C PHE A 305 -5.69 18.34 6.34
N GLY A 306 -5.68 17.75 7.54
CA GLY A 306 -4.43 17.63 8.31
C GLY A 306 -3.35 16.87 7.55
N THR A 307 -3.70 15.78 6.86
CA THR A 307 -2.74 15.04 6.04
C THR A 307 -2.20 15.90 4.88
N GLY A 308 -3.08 16.61 4.18
CA GLY A 308 -2.69 17.49 3.08
C GLY A 308 -1.81 18.67 3.53
N ILE A 309 -2.14 19.30 4.66
CA ILE A 309 -1.34 20.37 5.26
C ILE A 309 0.06 19.85 5.60
N VAL A 310 0.18 18.65 6.19
CA VAL A 310 1.50 18.08 6.51
C VAL A 310 2.32 17.80 5.25
N MET A 311 1.71 17.44 4.11
CA MET A 311 2.45 17.33 2.84
C MET A 311 3.04 18.68 2.38
N PHE A 312 2.30 19.78 2.57
CA PHE A 312 2.85 21.11 2.31
C PHE A 312 3.95 21.48 3.31
N ILE A 313 3.82 21.10 4.58
CA ILE A 313 4.88 21.29 5.58
C ILE A 313 6.17 20.56 5.15
N TYR A 314 6.08 19.33 4.63
CA TYR A 314 7.24 18.64 4.06
C TYR A 314 7.89 19.42 2.91
N PHE A 315 7.09 20.04 2.05
CA PHE A 315 7.60 20.82 0.93
C PHE A 315 8.32 22.11 1.38
N PHE A 316 7.73 22.85 2.31
CA PHE A 316 8.28 24.11 2.81
C PHE A 316 9.34 23.94 3.91
N SER A 317 9.53 22.72 4.40
CA SER A 317 10.54 22.40 5.41
C SER A 317 11.94 22.76 4.90
N PRO A 318 12.75 23.51 5.67
CA PRO A 318 14.14 23.76 5.33
C PRO A 318 14.90 22.44 5.14
N THR A 319 15.77 22.40 4.12
CA THR A 319 16.55 21.21 3.75
C THR A 319 17.97 21.22 4.32
N ASP A 320 18.37 22.31 4.99
CA ASP A 320 19.69 22.46 5.61
C ASP A 320 19.95 21.44 6.73
N THR A 321 18.90 20.91 7.34
CA THR A 321 19.01 19.91 8.41
C THR A 321 17.87 18.90 8.32
N SER A 322 18.18 17.62 8.49
CA SER A 322 17.16 16.55 8.49
C SER A 322 16.22 16.57 9.71
N LEU A 323 16.43 17.45 10.69
CA LEU A 323 15.64 17.51 11.92
C LEU A 323 14.16 17.79 11.61
N TYR A 324 13.88 18.72 10.70
CA TYR A 324 12.51 19.13 10.40
C TYR A 324 11.66 18.00 9.84
N ILE A 325 12.21 17.17 8.94
CA ILE A 325 11.50 16.00 8.39
C ILE A 325 11.26 14.89 9.41
N TYR A 326 12.00 14.87 10.52
CA TYR A 326 11.73 13.98 11.65
C TYR A 326 10.64 14.54 12.56
N LEU A 327 10.63 15.85 12.79
CA LEU A 327 9.61 16.54 13.58
C LEU A 327 8.21 16.47 12.94
N THR A 328 8.12 16.31 11.62
CA THR A 328 6.85 16.14 10.90
C THR A 328 6.24 14.75 11.04
N ILE A 329 7.01 13.73 11.42
CA ILE A 329 6.55 12.32 11.47
C ILE A 329 5.32 12.13 12.38
N PRO A 330 5.31 12.61 13.65
CA PRO A 330 4.16 12.40 14.53
C PRO A 330 2.87 13.00 13.96
N PHE A 331 2.95 14.18 13.35
CA PHE A 331 1.80 14.84 12.73
C PHE A 331 1.32 14.12 11.47
N PHE A 332 2.25 13.74 10.60
CA PHE A 332 1.94 12.99 9.38
C PHE A 332 1.21 11.69 9.71
N THR A 333 1.80 10.89 10.59
CA THR A 333 1.28 9.57 10.95
C THR A 333 -0.04 9.63 11.70
N PHE A 334 -0.23 10.65 12.55
CA PHE A 334 -1.50 10.92 13.22
C PHE A 334 -2.65 11.14 12.22
N PHE A 335 -2.50 12.12 11.32
CA PHE A 335 -3.54 12.46 10.36
C PHE A 335 -3.75 11.38 9.29
N ASN A 336 -2.65 10.82 8.77
CA ASN A 336 -2.69 9.77 7.78
C ASN A 336 -3.33 8.49 8.34
N GLY A 337 -2.93 8.07 9.55
CA GLY A 337 -3.46 6.88 10.22
C GLY A 337 -4.96 6.96 10.48
N LEU A 338 -5.44 8.12 10.95
CA LEU A 338 -6.88 8.38 11.09
C LEU A 338 -7.60 8.34 9.73
N SER A 339 -7.04 8.96 8.70
CA SER A 339 -7.63 8.97 7.36
C SER A 339 -7.78 7.56 6.79
N MET A 340 -6.73 6.74 6.87
CA MET A 340 -6.74 5.37 6.35
C MET A 340 -7.76 4.49 7.07
N ALA A 341 -7.80 4.52 8.41
CA ALA A 341 -8.71 3.69 9.19
C ALA A 341 -10.18 4.06 8.97
N ASN A 342 -10.50 5.36 8.96
CA ASN A 342 -11.88 5.82 8.88
C ASN A 342 -12.44 5.79 7.45
N MET A 343 -11.59 5.88 6.42
CA MET A 343 -12.05 5.77 5.02
C MET A 343 -12.62 4.39 4.71
N GLY A 344 -11.89 3.32 5.06
CA GLY A 344 -12.36 1.94 4.88
C GLY A 344 -13.60 1.64 5.71
N ALA A 345 -13.63 2.09 6.97
CA ALA A 345 -14.80 1.94 7.84
C ALA A 345 -16.04 2.64 7.27
N LEU A 346 -15.89 3.86 6.76
CA LEU A 346 -16.99 4.62 6.17
C LEU A 346 -17.51 3.97 4.89
N VAL A 347 -16.65 3.43 4.03
CA VAL A 347 -17.07 2.65 2.85
C VAL A 347 -17.92 1.45 3.27
N SER A 348 -17.44 0.66 4.23
CA SER A 348 -18.16 -0.52 4.72
C SER A 348 -19.53 -0.14 5.32
N ARG A 349 -19.61 0.96 6.08
CA ARG A 349 -20.85 1.44 6.70
C ARG A 349 -21.81 2.17 5.75
N SER A 350 -21.31 2.69 4.63
CA SER A 350 -22.16 3.32 3.59
C SER A 350 -22.76 2.28 2.63
N ALA A 351 -22.25 1.05 2.64
CA ALA A 351 -22.75 -0.02 1.80
C ALA A 351 -24.14 -0.50 2.23
N GLU A 352 -24.88 -1.11 1.30
CA GLU A 352 -26.11 -1.84 1.62
C GLU A 352 -25.82 -3.01 2.57
N MET A 353 -26.78 -3.30 3.46
CA MET A 353 -26.69 -4.45 4.36
C MET A 353 -26.51 -5.73 3.55
N GLY A 354 -25.52 -6.55 3.89
CA GLY A 354 -25.15 -7.75 3.12
C GLY A 354 -24.22 -7.50 1.91
N ARG A 355 -23.97 -6.26 1.50
CA ARG A 355 -23.11 -5.91 0.33
C ARG A 355 -21.80 -5.22 0.71
N GLN A 356 -21.39 -5.28 1.98
CA GLN A 356 -20.16 -4.63 2.48
C GLN A 356 -18.89 -5.17 1.81
N GLY A 357 -18.83 -6.49 1.55
CA GLY A 357 -17.69 -7.10 0.85
C GLY A 357 -17.55 -6.61 -0.59
N GLU A 358 -18.68 -6.42 -1.29
CA GLU A 358 -18.69 -5.83 -2.63
C GLU A 358 -18.19 -4.38 -2.61
N ALA A 359 -18.66 -3.57 -1.66
CA ALA A 359 -18.21 -2.19 -1.50
C ALA A 359 -16.70 -2.09 -1.17
N MET A 360 -16.17 -2.99 -0.33
CA MET A 360 -14.74 -3.07 -0.05
C MET A 360 -13.93 -3.50 -1.28
N GLY A 361 -14.46 -4.41 -2.09
CA GLY A 361 -13.87 -4.79 -3.38
C GLY A 361 -13.82 -3.63 -4.38
N ILE A 362 -14.90 -2.85 -4.47
CA ILE A 362 -14.95 -1.60 -5.26
C ILE A 362 -13.90 -0.61 -4.75
N TYR A 363 -13.85 -0.40 -3.43
CA TYR A 363 -12.87 0.50 -2.81
C TYR A 363 -11.43 0.10 -3.13
N SER A 364 -11.07 -1.17 -2.97
CA SER A 364 -9.75 -1.69 -3.34
C SER A 364 -9.42 -1.49 -4.82
N SER A 365 -10.41 -1.67 -5.70
CA SER A 365 -10.26 -1.40 -7.14
C SER A 365 -10.00 0.09 -7.41
N VAL A 366 -10.74 0.98 -6.75
CA VAL A 366 -10.55 2.44 -6.84
C VAL A 366 -9.18 2.86 -6.32
N GLN A 367 -8.71 2.28 -5.20
CA GLN A 367 -7.37 2.55 -4.67
C GLN A 367 -6.28 2.15 -5.66
N SER A 368 -6.36 0.93 -6.21
CA SER A 368 -5.38 0.43 -7.18
C SER A 368 -5.36 1.31 -8.44
N LEU A 369 -6.55 1.68 -8.95
CA LEU A 369 -6.69 2.57 -10.09
C LEU A 369 -6.13 3.97 -9.82
N ALA A 370 -6.28 4.51 -8.60
CA ALA A 370 -5.74 5.82 -8.23
C ALA A 370 -4.20 5.86 -8.23
N GLN A 371 -3.54 4.74 -7.92
CA GLN A 371 -2.08 4.66 -7.90
C GLN A 371 -1.47 4.71 -9.29
N VAL A 372 -2.14 4.18 -10.31
CA VAL A 372 -1.60 4.09 -11.69
C VAL A 372 -1.28 5.46 -12.29
N PRO A 373 -2.25 6.40 -12.46
CA PRO A 373 -1.95 7.70 -13.04
C PRO A 373 -1.00 8.50 -12.15
N ALA A 374 -1.12 8.39 -10.82
CA ALA A 374 -0.21 9.08 -9.90
C ALA A 374 1.25 8.61 -10.07
N SER A 375 1.47 7.30 -10.19
CA SER A 375 2.81 6.71 -10.39
C SER A 375 3.41 7.06 -11.75
N VAL A 376 2.59 7.17 -12.81
CA VAL A 376 3.09 7.66 -14.11
C VAL A 376 3.44 9.14 -14.02
N LEU A 377 2.49 9.95 -13.54
CA LEU A 377 2.63 11.41 -13.52
C LEU A 377 3.74 11.88 -12.61
N VAL A 378 3.99 11.22 -11.48
CA VAL A 378 5.07 11.61 -10.56
C VAL A 378 6.44 11.54 -11.23
N GLY A 379 6.64 10.56 -12.15
CA GLY A 379 7.79 10.44 -13.04
C GLY A 379 8.11 11.75 -13.77
N TYR A 380 7.08 12.33 -14.40
CA TYR A 380 7.16 13.59 -15.16
C TYR A 380 7.16 14.81 -14.24
N ILE A 381 6.41 14.81 -13.14
CA ILE A 381 6.32 15.96 -12.24
C ILE A 381 7.66 16.19 -11.52
N ALA A 382 8.35 15.10 -11.16
CA ALA A 382 9.68 15.17 -10.54
C ALA A 382 10.77 15.76 -11.46
N THR A 383 10.48 15.95 -12.76
CA THR A 383 11.41 16.53 -13.74
C THR A 383 11.36 18.05 -13.84
N THR A 384 10.33 18.68 -13.25
CA THR A 384 9.94 20.05 -13.61
C THR A 384 10.76 21.12 -12.90
N ILE A 385 10.57 21.28 -11.58
CA ILE A 385 11.07 22.44 -10.83
C ILE A 385 12.06 21.99 -9.74
N THR A 386 11.61 21.10 -8.85
CA THR A 386 12.44 20.50 -7.80
C THR A 386 12.04 19.05 -7.54
N SER A 387 12.95 18.26 -6.98
CA SER A 387 12.64 16.90 -6.49
C SER A 387 11.54 16.87 -5.41
N ALA A 388 11.20 18.03 -4.83
CA ALA A 388 10.14 18.20 -3.84
C ALA A 388 8.76 18.47 -4.48
N THR A 389 8.68 18.77 -5.78
CA THR A 389 7.41 19.10 -6.49
C THR A 389 6.31 18.05 -6.31
N PRO A 390 6.60 16.73 -6.31
CA PRO A 390 5.61 15.70 -5.97
C PRO A 390 4.89 15.90 -4.62
N LEU A 391 5.53 16.55 -3.64
CA LEU A 391 4.94 16.82 -2.33
C LEU A 391 3.83 17.87 -2.41
N ILE A 392 3.97 18.88 -3.26
CA ILE A 392 2.93 19.88 -3.52
C ILE A 392 1.72 19.19 -4.14
N VAL A 393 1.94 18.38 -5.18
CA VAL A 393 0.86 17.67 -5.88
C VAL A 393 0.16 16.68 -4.95
N SER A 394 0.92 15.98 -4.10
CA SER A 394 0.39 15.15 -3.02
C SER A 394 -0.53 15.96 -2.09
N GLY A 395 -0.04 17.09 -1.55
CA GLY A 395 -0.81 17.97 -0.68
C GLY A 395 -2.08 18.50 -1.35
N SER A 396 -1.98 18.98 -2.59
CA SER A 396 -3.12 19.48 -3.37
C SER A 396 -4.17 18.41 -3.62
N CYS A 397 -3.78 17.19 -4.01
CA CYS A 397 -4.72 16.07 -4.20
C CYS A 397 -5.43 15.69 -2.90
N ILE A 398 -4.70 15.63 -1.77
CA ILE A 398 -5.27 15.25 -0.47
C ILE A 398 -6.19 16.36 0.09
N VAL A 399 -5.82 17.63 -0.08
CA VAL A 399 -6.71 18.76 0.28
C VAL A 399 -7.95 18.76 -0.61
N ALA A 400 -7.81 18.50 -1.91
CA ALA A 400 -8.96 18.35 -2.81
C ALA A 400 -9.87 17.19 -2.38
N ALA A 401 -9.31 16.07 -1.91
CA ALA A 401 -10.07 14.97 -1.33
C ALA A 401 -10.89 15.42 -0.11
N GLY A 402 -10.28 16.21 0.78
CA GLY A 402 -10.93 16.81 1.94
C GLY A 402 -12.03 17.81 1.58
N LEU A 403 -11.78 18.68 0.60
CA LEU A 403 -12.77 19.64 0.08
C LEU A 403 -13.96 18.94 -0.54
N LEU A 404 -13.72 17.96 -1.43
CA LEU A 404 -14.77 17.12 -2.00
C LEU A 404 -15.59 16.45 -0.90
N PHE A 405 -14.92 15.90 0.11
CA PHE A 405 -15.59 15.23 1.22
C PHE A 405 -16.45 16.21 2.03
N VAL A 406 -15.90 17.33 2.49
CA VAL A 406 -16.62 18.30 3.33
C VAL A 406 -17.81 18.92 2.59
N LEU A 407 -17.62 19.29 1.32
CA LEU A 407 -18.63 20.02 0.55
C LEU A 407 -19.74 19.10 0.03
N ALA A 408 -19.42 17.87 -0.37
CA ALA A 408 -20.37 16.99 -1.04
C ALA A 408 -20.87 15.81 -0.19
N PHE A 409 -20.15 15.39 0.85
CA PHE A 409 -20.56 14.24 1.66
C PHE A 409 -21.66 14.63 2.64
N LYS A 410 -22.82 13.98 2.49
CA LYS A 410 -23.94 14.03 3.44
C LYS A 410 -24.12 12.64 4.05
N PRO A 411 -24.16 12.50 5.38
CA PRO A 411 -24.27 11.21 6.06
C PRO A 411 -25.71 10.66 5.99
N LYS A 412 -26.26 10.47 4.78
CA LYS A 412 -27.63 9.98 4.56
C LYS A 412 -27.77 8.46 4.72
N TYR A 413 -26.70 7.73 4.40
CA TYR A 413 -26.71 6.26 4.28
C TYR A 413 -25.70 5.59 5.21
N VAL A 414 -25.22 6.30 6.24
CA VAL A 414 -24.34 5.72 7.25
C VAL A 414 -25.24 5.06 8.26
N SER A 415 -25.18 3.73 8.38
CA SER A 415 -25.94 2.99 9.39
C SER A 415 -25.60 3.54 10.79
N GLU A 416 -26.57 4.16 11.47
CA GLU A 416 -26.41 4.71 12.83
C GLU A 416 -26.24 3.62 13.91
N THR A 417 -26.35 2.35 13.54
CA THR A 417 -26.67 1.25 14.45
C THR A 417 -25.50 0.65 15.24
N GLU A 418 -24.41 1.37 15.47
CA GLU A 418 -23.30 0.84 16.29
C GLU A 418 -22.41 1.88 16.98
N GLN A 419 -22.87 3.12 17.13
CA GLN A 419 -22.16 4.14 17.91
C GLN A 419 -22.73 4.36 19.32
N MET A 420 -23.80 3.66 19.71
CA MET A 420 -24.50 3.88 20.99
C MET A 420 -24.92 2.61 21.76
N SER A 421 -24.28 1.45 21.58
CA SER A 421 -24.51 0.29 22.47
C SER A 421 -23.50 0.25 23.63
N GLY A 422 -23.52 1.31 24.44
CA GLY A 422 -22.93 1.34 25.79
C GLY A 422 -23.95 1.13 26.90
N THR A 423 -25.21 0.85 26.58
CA THR A 423 -26.28 0.58 27.56
C THR A 423 -27.18 -0.52 27.00
N VAL A 424 -26.96 -1.74 27.46
CA VAL A 424 -27.95 -2.81 27.40
C VAL A 424 -29.01 -2.48 28.46
N PRO A 425 -30.31 -2.32 28.13
CA PRO A 425 -31.33 -2.48 29.13
C PRO A 425 -31.47 -3.98 29.41
N VAL A 426 -31.12 -4.36 30.63
CA VAL A 426 -31.47 -5.66 31.19
C VAL A 426 -33.00 -5.71 31.26
N HIS A 427 -33.61 -6.68 30.58
CA HIS A 427 -34.83 -7.35 31.03
C HIS A 427 -34.83 -8.79 30.57
#